data_AF-A0A8T6DQH9-F1
#
_entry.id   AF-A0A8T6DQH9-F1
#
_cell.length_a   1.000
_cell.length_b   1.000
_cell.length_c   1.000
_cell.angle_alpha   90.00
_cell.angle_beta   90.00
_cell.angle_gamma   90.00
#
_symmetry.space_group_name_H-M   'P 1'
#
loop_
_entity.id
_entity.type
_entity.pdbx_description
1 polymer ?
#
loop_
_entity_poly.entity_id
_entity_poly.type
_entity_poly.pdbx_seq_one_letter_code
_entity_poly.pdbx_strand_id
1 'polypeptide(L)'
;MRYSLTGGYQSNGENGSGSDYCIKASDGYAANKSAKREIDQAMAGLLISPGHRRNILNKVHRKVNIGLAWDSYNFQIYQHFKGDYVEYDKLPVIENGRISLEGIVKNGVEFGDERDLGIQIYYDPPPSELTRGQVSRTYCYDLGIQVAALRPPLKRGWRYPQTAYPKTYNPCPDPHDVPADAPPAQSHDEAHDLWQEAYDASKSRKEQTIFVPWITASKLEVSDESFSVTANINDVLKKYRRGGVYTILVWGDIDGERAVISEYSIFHGITPPDTYTPR
;
A
#
# COMPACT_ATOMS: atom_id res chain seq x y z
N MET A 1 -2.64 -4.55 -0.90
CA MET A 1 -3.77 -3.62 -0.74
C MET A 1 -3.23 -2.20 -0.77
N ARG A 2 -3.70 -1.31 -1.67
CA ARG A 2 -3.16 0.07 -1.77
C ARG A 2 -3.78 1.04 -0.77
N TYR A 3 -5.05 0.85 -0.45
CA TYR A 3 -5.79 1.59 0.59
C TYR A 3 -7.06 0.79 0.94
N SER A 4 -7.65 1.07 2.10
CA SER A 4 -8.97 0.57 2.48
C SER A 4 -9.99 1.70 2.52
N LEU A 5 -11.22 1.45 2.07
CA LEU A 5 -12.34 2.39 2.25
C LEU A 5 -12.85 2.38 3.69
N THR A 6 -12.73 1.23 4.35
CA THR A 6 -13.16 1.00 5.73
C THR A 6 -12.04 0.33 6.53
N GLY A 7 -11.17 1.15 7.11
CA GLY A 7 -10.39 0.79 8.28
C GLY A 7 -9.08 0.04 8.06
N GLY A 8 -8.14 0.33 8.95
CA GLY A 8 -6.80 -0.23 9.00
C GLY A 8 -5.81 0.91 9.20
N TYR A 9 -5.28 1.02 10.41
CA TYR A 9 -4.24 2.01 10.76
C TYR A 9 -2.93 1.33 11.18
N GLN A 10 -2.88 0.00 11.10
CA GLN A 10 -1.69 -0.78 11.38
C GLN A 10 -0.87 -0.94 10.11
N SER A 11 0.41 -1.24 10.26
CA SER A 11 1.19 -1.76 9.14
C SER A 11 0.51 -2.98 8.53
N ASN A 12 0.59 -3.10 7.20
CA ASN A 12 -0.12 -4.14 6.46
C ASN A 12 0.83 -4.90 5.53
N GLY A 13 0.43 -6.14 5.23
CA GLY A 13 1.06 -6.97 4.21
C GLY A 13 0.03 -7.98 3.69
N GLU A 14 0.10 -8.28 2.40
CA GLU A 14 -0.86 -9.14 1.74
C GLU A 14 -0.16 -10.22 0.91
N ASN A 15 -0.67 -11.44 0.99
CA ASN A 15 -0.42 -12.48 0.01
C ASN A 15 -1.76 -12.92 -0.57
N GLY A 16 -1.80 -13.11 -1.89
CA GLY A 16 -2.90 -13.76 -2.58
C GLY A 16 -2.40 -14.99 -3.33
N SER A 17 -3.18 -16.06 -3.31
CA SER A 17 -2.99 -17.21 -4.18
C SER A 17 -4.35 -17.78 -4.54
N GLY A 18 -4.46 -18.36 -5.73
CA GLY A 18 -5.67 -19.02 -6.16
C GLY A 18 -5.46 -19.82 -7.42
N SER A 19 -6.50 -20.56 -7.79
CA SER A 19 -6.57 -21.16 -9.12
C SER A 19 -6.82 -20.06 -10.14
N ASP A 20 -5.88 -19.83 -11.04
CA ASP A 20 -6.11 -19.02 -12.23
C ASP A 20 -7.08 -19.80 -13.14
N TYR A 21 -8.32 -19.35 -13.33
CA TYR A 21 -9.12 -19.85 -14.44
C TYR A 21 -10.01 -18.79 -15.08
N CYS A 22 -9.76 -18.58 -16.38
CA CYS A 22 -10.75 -18.07 -17.30
C CYS A 22 -11.76 -19.17 -17.63
N ILE A 23 -13.01 -18.77 -17.85
CA ILE A 23 -14.09 -19.62 -18.36
C ILE A 23 -13.63 -20.21 -19.70
N LYS A 24 -13.35 -21.52 -19.77
CA LYS A 24 -13.26 -22.21 -21.07
C LYS A 24 -14.68 -22.38 -21.60
N ALA A 25 -14.90 -21.96 -22.84
CA ALA A 25 -16.19 -22.14 -23.50
C ALA A 25 -16.57 -23.64 -23.60
N SER A 26 -17.89 -23.85 -23.55
CA SER A 26 -18.70 -25.06 -23.80
C SER A 26 -18.60 -26.28 -22.90
N ASP A 27 -17.50 -26.54 -22.20
CA ASP A 27 -17.40 -27.76 -21.38
C ASP A 27 -17.34 -27.38 -19.90
N GLY A 28 -18.47 -27.57 -19.22
CA GLY A 28 -18.67 -27.24 -17.80
C GLY A 28 -17.42 -27.49 -16.95
N TYR A 29 -17.11 -26.51 -16.12
CA TYR A 29 -15.92 -26.44 -15.27
C TYR A 29 -15.56 -27.79 -14.60
N ALA A 30 -14.28 -28.13 -14.60
CA ALA A 30 -13.79 -29.33 -13.93
C ALA A 30 -13.80 -29.17 -12.39
N ALA A 31 -14.92 -29.53 -11.77
CA ALA A 31 -15.01 -29.68 -10.32
C ALA A 31 -14.37 -31.02 -9.90
N ASN A 32 -13.13 -31.02 -9.39
CA ASN A 32 -12.70 -31.98 -8.36
C ASN A 32 -11.25 -31.78 -7.88
N LYS A 33 -11.02 -30.84 -6.96
CA LYS A 33 -9.94 -31.01 -5.98
C LYS A 33 -10.52 -30.80 -4.59
N SER A 34 -10.07 -31.59 -3.62
CA SER A 34 -10.46 -31.37 -2.23
C SER A 34 -9.96 -30.00 -1.79
N ALA A 35 -10.75 -29.26 -1.02
CA ALA A 35 -10.36 -27.96 -0.46
C ALA A 35 -9.00 -28.06 0.27
N LYS A 36 -8.76 -29.18 0.97
CA LYS A 36 -7.47 -29.47 1.61
C LYS A 36 -6.31 -29.44 0.61
N ARG A 37 -6.44 -30.10 -0.55
CA ARG A 37 -5.39 -30.14 -1.56
C ARG A 37 -5.11 -28.75 -2.14
N GLU A 38 -6.15 -27.96 -2.40
CA GLU A 38 -5.98 -26.59 -2.90
C GLU A 38 -5.29 -25.68 -1.86
N ILE A 39 -5.66 -25.80 -0.59
CA ILE A 39 -4.97 -25.10 0.51
C ILE A 39 -3.49 -25.53 0.58
N ASP A 40 -3.20 -26.84 0.56
CA ASP A 40 -1.83 -27.36 0.63
C ASP A 40 -0.98 -26.83 -0.55
N GLN A 41 -1.54 -26.83 -1.77
CA GLN A 41 -0.88 -26.33 -2.98
C GLN A 41 -0.66 -24.82 -2.92
N ALA A 42 -1.66 -24.04 -2.52
CA ALA A 42 -1.55 -22.60 -2.41
C ALA A 42 -0.52 -22.19 -1.35
N MET A 43 -0.54 -22.81 -0.17
CA MET A 43 0.43 -22.55 0.89
C MET A 43 1.87 -22.92 0.47
N ALA A 44 2.05 -24.03 -0.24
CA ALA A 44 3.34 -24.39 -0.80
C ALA A 44 3.82 -23.37 -1.85
N GLY A 45 2.93 -22.92 -2.75
CA GLY A 45 3.23 -21.90 -3.75
C GLY A 45 3.62 -20.56 -3.13
N LEU A 46 2.90 -20.12 -2.11
CA LEU A 46 3.22 -18.92 -1.33
C LEU A 46 4.60 -19.02 -0.65
N LEU A 47 4.99 -20.19 -0.13
CA LEU A 47 6.31 -20.37 0.49
C LEU A 47 7.47 -20.52 -0.52
N ILE A 48 7.20 -21.00 -1.73
CA ILE A 48 8.21 -21.08 -2.80
C ILE A 48 8.48 -19.69 -3.40
N SER A 49 7.46 -18.84 -3.51
CA SER A 49 7.62 -17.45 -3.97
C SER A 49 8.43 -16.62 -2.97
N PRO A 50 9.59 -16.03 -3.35
CA PRO A 50 10.44 -15.29 -2.43
C PRO A 50 9.74 -14.10 -1.75
N GLY A 51 8.89 -13.37 -2.48
CA GLY A 51 8.16 -12.21 -1.96
C GLY A 51 7.10 -12.62 -0.94
N HIS A 52 6.26 -13.60 -1.30
CA HIS A 52 5.23 -14.12 -0.42
C HIS A 52 5.81 -14.78 0.83
N ARG A 53 6.89 -15.57 0.70
CA ARG A 53 7.61 -16.18 1.82
C ARG A 53 8.17 -15.12 2.76
N ARG A 54 8.79 -14.06 2.23
CA ARG A 54 9.32 -12.95 3.04
C ARG A 54 8.20 -12.30 3.85
N ASN A 55 7.02 -12.11 3.25
CA ASN A 55 5.87 -11.56 3.93
C ASN A 55 5.37 -12.50 5.05
N ILE A 56 5.23 -13.81 4.79
CA ILE A 56 4.82 -14.82 5.80
C ILE A 56 5.78 -14.85 7.00
N LEU A 57 7.08 -14.77 6.74
CA LEU A 57 8.13 -14.89 7.76
C LEU A 57 8.49 -13.55 8.40
N ASN A 58 7.81 -12.45 8.06
CA ASN A 58 8.14 -11.14 8.60
C ASN A 58 7.79 -11.08 10.09
N LYS A 59 8.81 -10.95 10.94
CA LYS A 59 8.69 -10.90 12.41
C LYS A 59 7.88 -9.71 12.94
N VAL A 60 7.70 -8.69 12.11
CA VAL A 60 6.92 -7.48 12.43
C VAL A 60 5.41 -7.76 12.40
N HIS A 61 4.97 -8.85 11.77
CA HIS A 61 3.55 -9.18 11.78
C HIS A 61 3.12 -9.69 13.15
N ARG A 62 2.04 -9.12 13.70
CA ARG A 62 1.47 -9.51 14.99
C ARG A 62 0.15 -10.28 14.83
N LYS A 63 -0.58 -9.99 13.76
CA LYS A 63 -1.88 -10.59 13.47
C LYS A 63 -1.91 -11.06 12.02
N VAL A 64 -2.62 -12.15 11.76
CA VAL A 64 -2.92 -12.62 10.41
C VAL A 64 -4.42 -12.91 10.30
N ASN A 65 -5.01 -12.42 9.22
CA ASN A 65 -6.38 -12.74 8.83
C ASN A 65 -6.30 -13.60 7.57
N ILE A 66 -6.99 -14.72 7.56
CA ILE A 66 -6.98 -15.64 6.41
C ILE A 66 -8.39 -15.68 5.83
N GLY A 67 -8.52 -15.22 4.59
CA GLY A 67 -9.74 -15.33 3.80
C GLY A 67 -9.63 -16.51 2.85
N LEU A 68 -10.69 -17.32 2.81
CA LEU A 68 -10.84 -18.42 1.85
C LEU A 68 -12.15 -18.20 1.09
N ALA A 69 -12.09 -18.21 -0.23
CA ALA A 69 -13.25 -18.26 -1.08
C ALA A 69 -13.13 -19.47 -1.99
N TRP A 70 -14.18 -20.27 -2.06
CA TRP A 70 -14.17 -21.51 -2.82
C TRP A 70 -15.56 -21.84 -3.34
N ASP A 71 -15.62 -22.31 -4.58
CA ASP A 71 -16.78 -22.93 -5.19
C ASP A 71 -16.35 -24.16 -6.01
N SER A 72 -17.26 -24.75 -6.79
CA SER A 72 -16.94 -25.88 -7.66
C SER A 72 -15.85 -25.60 -8.71
N TYR A 73 -15.46 -24.34 -8.89
CA TYR A 73 -14.71 -23.82 -10.04
C TYR A 73 -13.47 -23.03 -9.65
N ASN A 74 -13.49 -22.38 -8.48
CA ASN A 74 -12.47 -21.45 -8.04
C ASN A 74 -12.05 -21.77 -6.62
N PHE A 75 -10.76 -21.62 -6.36
CA PHE A 75 -10.23 -21.51 -5.02
C PHE A 75 -9.38 -20.24 -4.94
N GLN A 76 -9.60 -19.44 -3.91
CA GLN A 76 -8.84 -18.23 -3.62
C GLN A 76 -8.51 -18.20 -2.12
N ILE A 77 -7.25 -17.93 -1.80
CA ILE A 77 -6.76 -17.70 -0.45
C ILE A 77 -6.05 -16.34 -0.39
N TYR A 78 -6.42 -15.56 0.63
CA TYR A 78 -5.78 -14.30 0.93
C TYR A 78 -5.27 -14.32 2.37
N GLN A 79 -4.02 -13.93 2.56
CA GLN A 79 -3.43 -13.70 3.88
C GLN A 79 -3.22 -12.21 4.05
N HIS A 80 -3.88 -11.62 5.03
CA HIS A 80 -3.70 -10.23 5.40
C HIS A 80 -3.01 -10.16 6.76
N PHE A 81 -1.72 -9.84 6.71
CA PHE A 81 -0.87 -9.63 7.86
C PHE A 81 -0.98 -8.18 8.35
N LYS A 82 -1.04 -8.01 9.66
CA LYS A 82 -1.13 -6.70 10.30
C LYS A 82 -0.16 -6.59 11.47
N GLY A 83 0.40 -5.39 11.64
CA GLY A 83 1.00 -4.98 12.90
C GLY A 83 -0.03 -4.80 14.02
N ASP A 84 0.44 -4.35 15.17
CA ASP A 84 -0.40 -3.94 16.31
C ASP A 84 0.35 -2.91 17.15
N TYR A 85 0.88 -1.88 16.51
CA TYR A 85 1.97 -1.07 17.06
C TYR A 85 1.57 0.33 17.47
N VAL A 86 0.49 0.84 16.88
CA VAL A 86 -0.05 2.16 17.19
C VAL A 86 -1.49 2.00 17.63
N GLU A 87 -1.94 2.74 18.62
CA GLU A 87 -3.34 3.05 18.88
C GLU A 87 -3.53 4.55 18.72
N TYR A 88 -4.41 4.99 17.81
CA TYR A 88 -4.60 6.41 17.56
C TYR A 88 -5.61 7.02 18.52
N ASP A 89 -5.18 8.03 19.28
CA ASP A 89 -6.09 8.96 19.96
C ASP A 89 -6.75 9.90 18.94
N LYS A 90 -5.97 10.30 17.93
CA LYS A 90 -6.44 11.07 16.78
C LYS A 90 -5.92 10.46 15.49
N LEU A 91 -6.84 9.86 14.72
CA LEU A 91 -6.52 9.30 13.40
C LEU A 91 -5.88 10.37 12.49
N PRO A 92 -4.98 9.96 11.58
CA PRO A 92 -4.40 10.89 10.62
C PRO A 92 -5.48 11.57 9.79
N VAL A 93 -5.45 12.91 9.78
CA VAL A 93 -6.43 13.74 9.07
C VAL A 93 -5.73 14.90 8.36
N ILE A 94 -6.26 15.28 7.20
CA ILE A 94 -5.84 16.48 6.44
C ILE A 94 -6.97 17.52 6.51
N GLU A 95 -6.72 18.62 7.22
CA GLU A 95 -7.67 19.73 7.38
C GLU A 95 -6.96 21.07 7.19
N ASN A 96 -7.57 21.98 6.43
CA ASN A 96 -7.03 23.32 6.20
C ASN A 96 -5.56 23.32 5.73
N GLY A 97 -5.21 22.32 4.91
CA GLY A 97 -3.86 22.13 4.38
C GLY A 97 -2.82 21.64 5.39
N ARG A 98 -3.26 21.15 6.55
CA ARG A 98 -2.40 20.59 7.59
C ARG A 98 -2.73 19.11 7.78
N ILE A 99 -1.69 18.30 7.90
CA ILE A 99 -1.82 16.94 8.42
C ILE A 99 -1.70 16.97 9.93
N SER A 100 -2.53 16.23 10.65
CA SER A 100 -2.40 15.98 12.08
C SER A 100 -2.72 14.53 12.44
N LEU A 101 -1.98 13.96 13.39
CA LEU A 101 -2.15 12.61 13.91
C LEU A 101 -1.58 12.52 15.32
N GLU A 102 -2.22 11.74 16.19
CA GLU A 102 -1.80 11.50 17.57
C GLU A 102 -2.07 10.05 17.95
N GLY A 103 -1.10 9.39 18.58
CA GLY A 103 -1.28 8.01 18.99
C GLY A 103 -0.27 7.54 20.02
N ILE A 104 -0.60 6.39 20.58
CA ILE A 104 0.17 5.65 21.58
C ILE A 104 0.89 4.51 20.86
N VAL A 105 2.18 4.33 21.13
CA VAL A 105 2.94 3.16 20.67
C VAL A 105 2.84 2.01 21.65
N LYS A 106 2.88 0.79 21.11
CA LYS A 106 2.73 -0.45 21.86
C LYS A 106 3.69 -1.52 21.34
N ASN A 107 3.76 -2.63 22.08
CA ASN A 107 4.40 -3.87 21.65
C ASN A 107 5.90 -3.72 21.32
N GLY A 108 6.61 -2.94 22.13
CA GLY A 108 8.06 -2.80 22.09
C GLY A 108 8.58 -1.95 20.94
N VAL A 109 7.74 -1.09 20.37
CA VAL A 109 8.16 -0.10 19.38
C VAL A 109 8.91 1.01 20.08
N GLU A 110 10.10 1.29 19.58
CA GLU A 110 10.86 2.47 19.98
C GLU A 110 10.78 3.49 18.84
N PHE A 111 10.50 4.74 19.19
CA PHE A 111 10.83 5.81 18.27
C PHE A 111 12.33 6.08 18.39
N GLY A 112 13.01 6.19 17.25
CA GLY A 112 14.35 6.78 17.27
C GLY A 112 14.31 8.18 17.88
N ASP A 113 15.47 8.81 18.04
CA ASP A 113 15.59 10.25 18.38
C ASP A 113 14.49 11.07 17.67
N GLU A 114 13.95 12.13 18.28
CA GLU A 114 12.94 13.04 17.69
C GLU A 114 13.19 13.41 16.21
N ARG A 115 14.45 13.34 15.77
CA ARG A 115 14.90 13.49 14.37
C ARG A 115 14.52 12.36 13.42
N ASP A 116 14.00 11.25 13.92
CA ASP A 116 13.89 9.98 13.21
C ASP A 116 12.48 9.36 13.21
N LEU A 117 11.47 10.09 13.70
CA LEU A 117 10.05 9.68 13.66
C LEU A 117 9.54 9.34 12.24
N GLY A 118 10.31 9.67 11.19
CA GLY A 118 10.25 8.99 9.90
C GLY A 118 8.88 8.98 9.24
N ILE A 119 8.07 10.04 9.35
CA ILE A 119 6.74 10.05 8.71
C ILE A 119 6.88 10.33 7.22
N GLN A 120 6.31 9.45 6.40
CA GLN A 120 6.31 9.56 4.95
C GLN A 120 4.87 9.73 4.44
N ILE A 121 4.71 10.56 3.43
CA ILE A 121 3.43 10.81 2.78
C ILE A 121 3.53 10.32 1.35
N TYR A 122 2.66 9.40 1.00
CA TYR A 122 2.48 8.89 -0.36
C TYR A 122 1.18 9.43 -0.96
N TYR A 123 1.12 9.48 -2.27
CA TYR A 123 -0.04 9.91 -3.03
C TYR A 123 -0.34 8.91 -4.14
N ASP A 124 -1.61 8.54 -4.21
CA ASP A 124 -2.24 7.93 -5.37
C ASP A 124 -3.28 8.89 -5.96
N PRO A 125 -3.43 8.91 -7.31
CA PRO A 125 -4.53 9.64 -7.94
C PRO A 125 -5.89 9.14 -7.45
N PRO A 126 -6.97 9.92 -7.68
CA PRO A 126 -8.33 9.47 -7.39
C PRO A 126 -8.59 8.07 -7.95
N PRO A 127 -9.17 7.15 -7.17
CA PRO A 127 -9.57 5.85 -7.68
C PRO A 127 -10.46 6.04 -8.90
N SER A 128 -10.19 5.30 -9.97
CA SER A 128 -11.05 5.27 -11.14
C SER A 128 -11.20 3.84 -11.64
N GLU A 129 -12.35 3.55 -12.25
CA GLU A 129 -12.65 2.21 -12.73
C GLU A 129 -11.67 1.80 -13.85
N LEU A 130 -11.22 0.56 -13.79
CA LEU A 130 -10.44 -0.05 -14.86
C LEU A 130 -11.36 -0.86 -15.77
N THR A 131 -11.14 -0.75 -17.08
CA THR A 131 -11.79 -1.65 -18.04
C THR A 131 -11.19 -3.05 -17.93
N ARG A 132 -11.93 -4.07 -18.39
CA ARG A 132 -11.41 -5.45 -18.37
C ARG A 132 -10.09 -5.60 -19.11
N GLY A 133 -9.88 -4.86 -20.21
CA GLY A 133 -8.61 -4.86 -20.94
C GLY A 133 -7.45 -4.27 -20.15
N GLN A 134 -7.70 -3.24 -19.32
CA GLN A 134 -6.69 -2.65 -18.45
C GLN A 134 -6.33 -3.59 -17.29
N VAL A 135 -7.31 -4.24 -16.66
CA VAL A 135 -7.08 -5.21 -15.55
C VAL A 135 -6.22 -6.39 -16.00
N SER A 136 -6.38 -6.88 -17.24
CA SER A 136 -5.55 -7.97 -17.77
C SER A 136 -4.07 -7.60 -17.98
N ARG A 137 -3.69 -6.34 -17.78
CA ARG A 137 -2.33 -5.80 -18.02
C ARG A 137 -1.73 -5.16 -16.77
N THR A 138 -2.14 -5.61 -15.58
CA THR A 138 -1.56 -5.17 -14.29
C THR A 138 -0.53 -6.16 -13.78
N TYR A 139 0.62 -5.68 -13.29
CA TYR A 139 1.65 -6.53 -12.67
C TYR A 139 2.10 -6.05 -11.29
N CYS A 140 2.09 -4.74 -11.04
CA CYS A 140 2.89 -4.18 -9.96
C CYS A 140 2.13 -3.83 -8.69
N TYR A 141 2.86 -3.89 -7.58
CA TYR A 141 2.43 -3.46 -6.25
C TYR A 141 3.32 -2.31 -5.78
N ASP A 142 2.74 -1.14 -5.52
CA ASP A 142 3.43 -0.02 -4.89
C ASP A 142 2.49 0.71 -3.91
N LEU A 143 3.07 1.63 -3.14
CA LEU A 143 2.35 2.52 -2.22
C LEU A 143 2.05 3.88 -2.89
N GLY A 144 2.04 3.94 -4.23
CA GLY A 144 2.01 5.18 -4.98
C GLY A 144 3.33 5.95 -4.95
N ILE A 145 3.26 7.27 -5.18
CA ILE A 145 4.44 8.15 -5.27
C ILE A 145 4.69 8.78 -3.90
N GLN A 146 5.92 8.70 -3.38
CA GLN A 146 6.24 9.46 -2.16
C GLN A 146 6.31 10.96 -2.48
N VAL A 147 5.43 11.73 -1.84
CA VAL A 147 5.25 13.17 -2.11
C VAL A 147 5.80 14.07 -1.03
N ALA A 148 6.07 13.54 0.16
CA ALA A 148 6.78 14.25 1.22
C ALA A 148 7.37 13.29 2.27
N ALA A 149 8.28 13.83 3.07
CA ALA A 149 8.64 13.28 4.37
C ALA A 149 8.64 14.40 5.42
N LEU A 150 8.20 14.09 6.63
CA LEU A 150 8.21 15.04 7.75
C LEU A 150 9.52 14.98 8.51
N ARG A 151 9.90 16.11 9.11
CA ARG A 151 11.05 16.24 10.00
C ARG A 151 10.71 17.19 11.17
N PRO A 152 11.41 17.11 12.32
CA PRO A 152 11.08 17.93 13.47
C PRO A 152 11.28 19.43 13.21
N PRO A 153 10.60 20.29 14.00
CA PRO A 153 10.98 21.69 14.09
C PRO A 153 12.39 21.82 14.67
N LEU A 154 13.14 22.81 14.19
CA LEU A 154 14.46 23.13 14.74
C LEU A 154 14.35 24.20 15.82
N LYS A 155 15.31 24.21 16.76
CA LYS A 155 15.51 25.31 17.70
C LYS A 155 15.71 26.62 16.95
N ARG A 156 15.26 27.73 17.54
CA ARG A 156 15.41 29.07 16.97
C ARG A 156 16.87 29.33 16.55
N GLY A 157 17.06 29.82 15.32
CA GLY A 157 18.37 30.13 14.74
C GLY A 157 18.99 28.99 13.91
N TRP A 158 18.44 27.78 13.98
CA TRP A 158 18.89 26.64 13.18
C TRP A 158 18.06 26.50 11.90
N ARG A 159 18.69 25.98 10.84
CA ARG A 159 18.04 25.67 9.57
C ARG A 159 18.51 24.32 9.04
N TYR A 160 17.62 23.60 8.37
CA TYR A 160 18.02 22.45 7.58
C TYR A 160 18.70 22.92 6.28
N PRO A 161 19.85 22.36 5.90
CA PRO A 161 20.53 22.74 4.67
C PRO A 161 19.80 22.26 3.41
N GLN A 162 19.04 21.16 3.52
CA GLN A 162 18.34 20.54 2.40
C GLN A 162 16.83 20.75 2.53
N THR A 163 16.16 20.98 1.41
CA THR A 163 14.70 21.10 1.31
C THR A 163 14.04 19.87 0.69
N ALA A 164 14.83 18.97 0.11
CA ALA A 164 14.40 17.71 -0.48
C ALA A 164 15.55 16.70 -0.46
N TYR A 165 15.24 15.43 -0.71
CA TYR A 165 16.23 14.37 -0.90
C TYR A 165 15.91 13.53 -2.14
N PRO A 166 16.93 12.98 -2.83
CA PRO A 166 16.69 12.11 -3.97
C PRO A 166 16.17 10.75 -3.49
N LYS A 167 15.17 10.22 -4.20
CA LYS A 167 14.66 8.85 -4.03
C LYS A 167 14.62 8.18 -5.39
N THR A 168 15.24 7.01 -5.48
CA THR A 168 15.07 6.13 -6.63
C THR A 168 13.68 5.53 -6.59
N TYR A 169 12.95 5.69 -7.68
CA TYR A 169 11.60 5.20 -7.89
C TYR A 169 11.60 4.35 -9.15
N ASN A 170 11.12 3.11 -9.04
CA ASN A 170 10.88 2.28 -10.21
C ASN A 170 9.39 2.38 -10.56
N PRO A 171 9.02 3.24 -11.53
CA PRO A 171 7.62 3.45 -11.86
C PRO A 171 7.00 2.18 -12.40
N CYS A 172 5.96 1.73 -11.73
CA CYS A 172 5.14 0.65 -12.22
C CYS A 172 4.40 1.09 -13.50
N PRO A 173 4.14 0.19 -14.47
CA PRO A 173 3.14 0.46 -15.49
C PRO A 173 1.80 0.76 -14.80
N ASP A 174 1.27 1.96 -15.02
CA ASP A 174 -0.06 2.31 -14.53
C ASP A 174 -1.07 1.65 -15.47
N PRO A 175 -2.03 0.84 -14.99
CA PRO A 175 -3.06 0.28 -15.86
C PRO A 175 -3.91 1.34 -16.56
N HIS A 176 -3.95 2.58 -16.06
CA HIS A 176 -4.59 3.70 -16.75
C HIS A 176 -3.78 4.22 -17.95
N ASP A 177 -2.50 3.86 -18.09
CA ASP A 177 -1.72 4.14 -19.31
C ASP A 177 -2.17 3.25 -20.49
N VAL A 178 -2.85 2.13 -20.21
CA VAL A 178 -3.44 1.25 -21.24
C VAL A 178 -4.70 1.92 -21.78
N PRO A 179 -4.89 2.02 -23.12
CA PRO A 179 -6.09 2.58 -23.72
C PRO A 179 -7.38 1.96 -23.15
N ALA A 180 -8.38 2.80 -22.87
CA ALA A 180 -9.63 2.33 -22.26
C ALA A 180 -10.40 1.34 -23.18
N ASP A 181 -10.20 1.43 -24.49
CA ASP A 181 -10.75 0.55 -25.52
C ASP A 181 -9.89 -0.70 -25.79
N ALA A 182 -8.81 -0.91 -25.03
CA ALA A 182 -8.01 -2.12 -25.15
C ALA A 182 -8.88 -3.36 -24.93
N PRO A 183 -8.80 -4.37 -25.82
CA PRO A 183 -9.64 -5.55 -25.69
C PRO A 183 -9.29 -6.34 -24.43
N PRO A 184 -10.30 -6.92 -23.75
CA PRO A 184 -10.05 -7.90 -22.70
C PRO A 184 -9.51 -9.19 -23.32
N ALA A 185 -8.72 -9.93 -22.54
CA ALA A 185 -8.29 -11.26 -22.93
C ALA A 185 -9.52 -12.16 -23.24
N GLN A 186 -9.45 -12.92 -24.33
CA GLN A 186 -10.47 -13.87 -24.75
C GLN A 186 -10.16 -15.30 -24.28
N SER A 187 -8.95 -15.53 -23.77
CA SER A 187 -8.50 -16.84 -23.28
C SER A 187 -7.52 -16.71 -22.11
N HIS A 188 -7.25 -17.84 -21.44
CA HIS A 188 -6.23 -17.91 -20.39
C HIS A 188 -4.84 -17.57 -20.91
N ASP A 189 -4.46 -18.14 -22.06
CA ASP A 189 -3.12 -17.96 -22.61
C ASP A 189 -2.92 -16.51 -23.02
N GLU A 190 -3.94 -15.88 -23.61
CA GLU A 190 -3.92 -14.45 -23.88
C GLU A 190 -3.85 -13.61 -22.59
N ALA A 191 -4.59 -13.96 -21.54
CA ALA A 191 -4.50 -13.25 -20.26
C ALA A 191 -3.09 -13.35 -19.65
N HIS A 192 -2.47 -14.54 -19.75
CA HIS A 192 -1.10 -14.77 -19.30
C HIS A 192 -0.10 -13.96 -20.14
N ASP A 193 -0.24 -13.95 -21.46
CA ASP A 193 0.62 -13.19 -22.37
C ASP A 193 0.55 -11.68 -22.10
N LEU A 194 -0.65 -11.15 -21.86
CA LEU A 194 -0.87 -9.74 -21.52
C LEU A 194 -0.30 -9.37 -20.15
N TRP A 195 -0.43 -10.27 -19.16
CA TRP A 195 0.21 -10.11 -17.86
C TRP A 195 1.73 -10.16 -17.98
N GLN A 196 2.27 -11.07 -18.79
CA GLN A 196 3.69 -11.24 -19.03
C GLN A 196 4.27 -10.02 -19.77
N GLU A 197 3.53 -9.45 -20.71
CA GLU A 197 3.86 -8.17 -21.35
C GLU A 197 3.98 -7.04 -20.32
N ALA A 198 3.01 -6.91 -19.41
CA ALA A 198 3.05 -5.92 -18.33
C ALA A 198 4.23 -6.15 -17.37
N TYR A 199 4.53 -7.42 -17.06
CA TYR A 199 5.69 -7.80 -16.26
C TYR A 199 7.01 -7.40 -16.93
N ASP A 200 7.20 -7.74 -18.21
CA ASP A 200 8.43 -7.42 -18.92
C ASP A 200 8.58 -5.91 -19.16
N ALA A 201 7.48 -5.22 -19.41
CA ALA A 201 7.45 -3.75 -19.44
C ALA A 201 7.95 -3.17 -18.10
N SER A 202 7.52 -3.73 -16.96
CA SER A 202 7.99 -3.28 -15.63
C SER A 202 9.49 -3.46 -15.42
N LYS A 203 10.11 -4.49 -16.00
CA LYS A 203 11.57 -4.70 -15.93
C LYS A 203 12.36 -3.73 -16.81
N SER A 204 11.76 -3.31 -17.91
CA SER A 204 12.40 -2.42 -18.89
C SER A 204 12.34 -0.94 -18.52
N ARG A 205 11.44 -0.57 -17.60
CA ARG A 205 11.30 0.81 -17.14
C ARG A 205 12.58 1.24 -16.40
N LYS A 206 13.14 2.36 -16.85
CA LYS A 206 14.33 2.94 -16.23
C LYS A 206 13.96 3.48 -14.86
N GLU A 207 14.79 3.17 -13.87
CA GLU A 207 14.75 3.82 -12.58
C GLU A 207 14.73 5.34 -12.76
N GLN A 208 13.81 5.99 -12.06
CA GLN A 208 13.68 7.44 -12.04
C GLN A 208 14.15 7.97 -10.70
N THR A 209 14.90 9.07 -10.70
CA THR A 209 15.20 9.79 -9.46
C THR A 209 14.18 10.91 -9.29
N ILE A 210 13.37 10.82 -8.25
CA ILE A 210 12.47 11.90 -7.83
C ILE A 210 13.08 12.64 -6.64
N PHE A 211 12.76 13.93 -6.48
CA PHE A 211 13.12 14.70 -5.30
C PHE A 211 11.92 14.79 -4.36
N VAL A 212 12.02 14.15 -3.20
CA VAL A 212 10.97 14.14 -2.18
C VAL A 212 11.20 15.34 -1.26
N PRO A 213 10.24 16.28 -1.15
CA PRO A 213 10.39 17.43 -0.28
C PRO A 213 10.36 17.05 1.20
N TRP A 214 11.19 17.73 1.97
CA TRP A 214 11.11 17.74 3.42
C TRP A 214 10.11 18.79 3.89
N ILE A 215 9.19 18.39 4.76
CA ILE A 215 8.25 19.29 5.42
C ILE A 215 8.61 19.37 6.89
N THR A 216 8.98 20.57 7.34
CA THR A 216 9.23 20.82 8.76
C THR A 216 7.89 20.85 9.49
N ALA A 217 7.71 19.93 10.42
CA ALA A 217 6.51 19.88 11.24
C ALA A 217 6.45 21.11 12.15
N SER A 218 5.24 21.65 12.33
CA SER A 218 4.99 22.70 13.32
C SER A 218 4.89 22.15 14.74
N LYS A 219 4.55 20.87 14.87
CA LYS A 219 4.53 20.08 16.10
C LYS A 219 5.05 18.70 15.76
N LEU A 220 6.08 18.24 16.47
CA LEU A 220 6.56 16.86 16.45
C LEU A 220 6.97 16.54 17.88
N GLU A 221 6.03 16.02 18.65
CA GLU A 221 6.25 15.62 20.05
C GLU A 221 6.29 14.09 20.08
N VAL A 222 7.33 13.55 20.70
CA VAL A 222 7.60 12.12 20.78
C VAL A 222 8.02 11.83 22.20
N SER A 223 7.41 10.81 22.78
CA SER A 223 7.80 10.20 24.04
C SER A 223 7.95 8.69 23.85
N ASP A 224 8.38 7.99 24.89
CA ASP A 224 8.53 6.53 24.87
C ASP A 224 7.21 5.81 24.54
N GLU A 225 6.06 6.44 24.84
CA GLU A 225 4.74 5.80 24.72
C GLU A 225 3.81 6.48 23.73
N SER A 226 4.11 7.70 23.27
CA SER A 226 3.17 8.46 22.43
C SER A 226 3.85 9.42 21.47
N PHE A 227 3.11 9.79 20.43
CA PHE A 227 3.50 10.81 19.47
C PHE A 227 2.34 11.73 19.12
N SER A 228 2.66 12.98 18.83
CA SER A 228 1.72 13.97 18.29
C SER A 228 2.41 14.81 17.23
N VAL A 229 1.82 14.83 16.03
CA VAL A 229 2.41 15.46 14.86
C VAL A 229 1.43 16.40 14.20
N THR A 230 1.91 17.57 13.79
CA THR A 230 1.19 18.48 12.92
C THR A 230 2.12 19.18 11.94
N ALA A 231 1.83 19.10 10.65
CA ALA A 231 2.63 19.72 9.60
C ALA A 231 1.76 20.41 8.53
N ASN A 232 2.24 21.52 7.97
CA ASN A 232 1.59 22.19 6.85
C ASN A 232 2.03 21.52 5.53
N ILE A 233 1.07 20.92 4.83
CA ILE A 233 1.30 20.20 3.58
C ILE A 233 0.65 20.89 2.37
N ASN A 234 0.29 22.18 2.49
CA ASN A 234 -0.40 22.93 1.44
C ASN A 234 0.31 22.87 0.09
N ASP A 235 1.63 22.93 0.07
CA ASP A 235 2.38 22.90 -1.19
C ASP A 235 2.30 21.52 -1.87
N VAL A 236 2.21 20.45 -1.09
CA VAL A 236 1.92 19.09 -1.60
C VAL A 236 0.51 19.07 -2.19
N LEU A 237 -0.50 19.51 -1.44
CA LEU A 237 -1.89 19.51 -1.91
C LEU A 237 -2.07 20.38 -3.18
N LYS A 238 -1.41 21.54 -3.25
CA LYS A 238 -1.41 22.42 -4.43
C LYS A 238 -0.73 21.81 -5.64
N LYS A 239 0.22 20.89 -5.45
CA LYS A 239 0.85 20.14 -6.54
C LYS A 239 -0.09 19.06 -7.08
N TYR A 240 -0.86 18.42 -6.20
CA TYR A 240 -1.78 17.32 -6.51
C TYR A 240 -3.26 17.78 -6.43
N ARG A 241 -3.60 18.88 -7.11
CA ARG A 241 -4.88 19.63 -6.95
C ARG A 241 -6.16 18.84 -7.22
N ARG A 242 -6.07 17.69 -7.90
CA ARG A 242 -7.23 16.89 -8.30
C ARG A 242 -7.85 16.10 -7.14
N GLY A 243 -7.30 16.25 -5.93
CA GLY A 243 -7.59 15.33 -4.85
C GLY A 243 -6.97 13.95 -5.14
N GLY A 244 -7.13 13.02 -4.22
CA GLY A 244 -6.55 11.69 -4.31
C GLY A 244 -6.53 10.99 -2.96
N VAL A 245 -5.76 9.91 -2.90
CA VAL A 245 -5.53 9.16 -1.67
C VAL A 245 -4.14 9.49 -1.16
N TYR A 246 -4.06 10.00 0.07
CA TYR A 246 -2.81 10.27 0.76
C TYR A 246 -2.55 9.20 1.80
N THR A 247 -1.55 8.35 1.58
CA THR A 247 -1.18 7.30 2.52
C THR A 247 -0.06 7.78 3.42
N ILE A 248 -0.32 7.75 4.73
CA ILE A 248 0.59 8.20 5.78
C ILE A 248 1.25 6.96 6.37
N LEU A 249 2.57 6.88 6.24
CA LEU A 249 3.38 5.85 6.89
C LEU A 249 4.06 6.45 8.12
N VAL A 250 3.88 5.81 9.26
CA VAL A 250 4.67 6.07 10.46
C VAL A 250 5.68 4.93 10.60
N TRP A 251 6.94 5.28 10.80
CA TRP A 251 8.03 4.33 10.98
C TRP A 251 8.48 4.32 12.44
N GLY A 252 8.89 3.16 12.92
CA GLY A 252 9.47 2.95 14.25
C GLY A 252 10.52 1.85 14.19
N ASP A 253 11.22 1.66 15.30
CA ASP A 253 12.15 0.56 15.51
C ASP A 253 11.47 -0.57 16.27
N ILE A 254 11.65 -1.80 15.79
CA ILE A 254 11.08 -3.02 16.36
C ILE A 254 12.20 -4.06 16.43
N ASP A 255 12.65 -4.38 17.64
CA ASP A 255 13.75 -5.32 17.88
C ASP A 255 15.04 -4.96 17.10
N GLY A 256 15.39 -3.67 17.03
CA GLY A 256 16.57 -3.16 16.33
C GLY A 256 16.41 -3.02 14.81
N GLU A 257 15.20 -3.21 14.29
CA GLU A 257 14.87 -3.09 12.87
C GLU A 257 13.83 -2.00 12.62
N ARG A 258 14.18 -1.07 11.73
CA ARG A 258 13.25 -0.03 11.30
C ARG A 258 12.16 -0.59 10.40
N ALA A 259 10.91 -0.40 10.79
CA ALA A 259 9.74 -0.89 10.07
C ALA A 259 8.59 0.12 10.07
N VAL A 260 7.66 -0.05 9.13
CA VAL A 260 6.37 0.65 9.17
C VAL A 260 5.58 0.10 10.35
N ILE A 261 5.18 0.98 11.27
CA ILE A 261 4.37 0.64 12.44
C ILE A 261 2.89 1.01 12.23
N SER A 262 2.63 1.96 11.33
CA SER A 262 1.29 2.38 10.96
C SER A 262 1.23 2.82 9.50
N GLU A 263 0.14 2.44 8.84
CA GLU A 263 -0.21 2.87 7.50
C GLU A 263 -1.67 3.32 7.51
N TYR A 264 -1.94 4.54 7.06
CA TYR A 264 -3.30 5.10 7.04
C TYR A 264 -3.57 5.94 5.80
N SER A 265 -4.63 5.61 5.08
CA SER A 265 -5.01 6.29 3.84
C SER A 265 -6.09 7.34 4.08
N ILE A 266 -5.88 8.55 3.55
CA ILE A 266 -6.79 9.70 3.67
C ILE A 266 -7.28 10.07 2.27
N PHE A 267 -8.59 9.97 2.06
CA PHE A 267 -9.25 10.47 0.85
C PHE A 267 -9.42 11.98 0.97
N HIS A 268 -8.72 12.75 0.14
CA HIS A 268 -8.73 14.21 0.21
C HIS A 268 -9.12 14.81 -1.13
N GLY A 269 -10.08 15.74 -1.12
CA GLY A 269 -10.58 16.40 -2.33
C GLY A 269 -11.36 15.48 -3.28
N ILE A 270 -11.72 14.27 -2.82
CA ILE A 270 -12.51 13.29 -3.55
C ILE A 270 -13.54 12.67 -2.62
N THR A 271 -14.71 12.34 -3.17
CA THR A 271 -15.67 11.47 -2.49
C THR A 271 -15.16 10.04 -2.62
N PRO A 272 -15.01 9.28 -1.51
CA PRO A 272 -14.74 7.86 -1.62
C PRO A 272 -15.81 7.21 -2.52
N PRO A 273 -15.46 6.25 -3.39
CA PRO A 273 -16.47 5.51 -4.14
C PRO A 273 -17.50 4.98 -3.14
N ASP A 274 -18.79 5.22 -3.42
CA ASP A 274 -19.90 4.86 -2.52
C ASP A 274 -19.64 3.47 -1.95
N THR A 275 -19.69 3.34 -0.61
CA THR A 275 -19.52 2.06 0.06
C THR A 275 -20.43 1.06 -0.63
N TYR A 276 -19.82 0.10 -1.32
CA TYR A 276 -20.51 -0.90 -2.11
C TYR A 276 -21.69 -1.43 -1.30
N THR A 277 -22.91 -1.06 -1.69
CA THR A 277 -24.11 -1.67 -1.12
C THR A 277 -24.16 -3.05 -1.73
N PRO A 278 -24.00 -4.14 -0.96
CA PRO A 278 -24.03 -5.48 -1.54
C PRO A 278 -25.36 -5.64 -2.26
N ARG A 279 -25.31 -5.90 -3.57
CA ARG A 279 -26.48 -6.36 -4.32
C ARG A 279 -26.72 -7.84 -4.05
#